data_AF-A0A0R0GWU6-F1
#
_entry.id   AF-A0A0R0GWU6-F1
#
_cell.length_a   1.000
_cell.length_b   1.000
_cell.length_c   1.000
_cell.angle_alpha   90.00
_cell.angle_beta   90.00
_cell.angle_gamma   90.00
#
_symmetry.space_group_name_H-M   'P 1'
#
loop_
_entity.id
_entity.type
_entity.pdbx_description
1 polymer ?
#
loop_
_entity_poly.entity_id
_entity_poly.type
_entity_poly.pdbx_seq_one_letter_code
_entity_poly.pdbx_strand_id
1 'polypeptide(L)'
;MENIQHSHVEVKGLKLHVAEIGSGQKALVFLHGFPEIWYTWRHQMIAAANAGYRAIAFDFRGYGLSEHPAEPEKANLLDLVDDVVGLLDSLSITKAVLVGKDFGAFPAYIVAALHPDKVDSVIMLGVPFMLPGPSAIQNLPKGSYVIKWQEPGRAEADFGRFDVKSVIRNIYTLFSGSEIPIAGDNQEIMDLYDPTTPLPPWFSEEDLATYASLYEKSGFRFALQVPYRFLKLKSSVSML
;
A
#
# COMPACT_ATOMS: atom_id res chain seq x y z
N MET A 1 20.21 3.01 -7.53
CA MET A 1 18.94 3.75 -7.60
C MET A 1 19.02 5.04 -8.40
N GLU A 2 20.23 5.56 -8.69
CA GLU A 2 20.46 6.85 -9.37
C GLU A 2 19.78 7.03 -10.73
N ASN A 3 19.33 5.95 -11.38
CA ASN A 3 18.66 6.00 -12.69
C ASN A 3 17.12 6.00 -12.60
N ILE A 4 16.53 5.84 -11.42
CA ILE A 4 15.07 5.92 -11.25
C ILE A 4 14.68 7.40 -11.32
N GLN A 5 13.85 7.74 -12.31
CA GLN A 5 13.34 9.08 -12.48
C GLN A 5 12.11 9.29 -11.61
N HIS A 6 12.05 10.44 -10.94
CA HIS A 6 10.92 10.81 -10.11
C HIS A 6 10.17 11.98 -10.74
N SER A 7 8.87 11.83 -10.83
CA SER A 7 7.96 12.86 -11.35
C SER A 7 6.68 12.88 -10.54
N HIS A 8 5.76 13.75 -10.93
CA HIS A 8 4.40 13.70 -10.42
C HIS A 8 3.42 13.84 -11.57
N VAL A 9 2.25 13.22 -11.41
CA VAL A 9 1.13 13.32 -12.34
C VAL A 9 -0.10 13.82 -11.60
N GLU A 10 -0.98 14.52 -12.31
CA GLU A 10 -2.29 14.87 -11.76
C GLU A 10 -3.29 13.75 -12.04
N VAL A 11 -3.98 13.30 -11.00
CA VAL A 11 -5.05 12.31 -11.07
C VAL A 11 -6.18 12.77 -10.17
N LYS A 12 -7.35 13.03 -10.77
CA LYS A 12 -8.57 13.46 -10.05
C LYS A 12 -8.35 14.67 -9.11
N GLY A 13 -7.46 15.59 -9.51
CA GLY A 13 -7.13 16.78 -8.72
C GLY A 13 -6.14 16.54 -7.58
N LEU A 14 -5.47 15.39 -7.55
CA LEU A 14 -4.36 15.08 -6.65
C LEU A 14 -3.08 14.88 -7.44
N LYS A 15 -1.98 15.39 -6.87
CA LYS A 15 -0.64 15.16 -7.41
C LYS A 15 -0.05 13.88 -6.84
N LEU A 16 0.07 12.85 -7.67
CA LEU A 16 0.64 11.57 -7.30
C LEU A 16 2.11 11.48 -7.72
N HIS A 17 2.96 11.06 -6.80
CA HIS A 17 4.37 10.78 -7.06
C HIS A 17 4.53 9.51 -7.89
N VAL A 18 5.42 9.57 -8.87
CA VAL A 18 5.76 8.44 -9.74
C VAL A 18 7.27 8.25 -9.77
N ALA A 19 7.71 7.01 -9.57
CA ALA A 19 9.05 6.52 -9.80
C ALA A 19 9.07 5.65 -11.07
N GLU A 20 9.94 5.96 -12.02
CA GLU A 20 9.99 5.31 -13.32
C GLU A 20 11.41 4.94 -13.74
N ILE A 21 11.58 3.76 -14.35
CA ILE A 21 12.85 3.33 -14.94
C ILE A 21 12.60 2.41 -16.14
N GLY A 22 13.48 2.49 -17.15
CA GLY A 22 13.36 1.73 -18.40
C GLY A 22 12.46 2.42 -19.43
N SER A 23 12.62 2.05 -20.70
CA SER A 23 11.96 2.69 -21.85
C SER A 23 11.23 1.69 -22.75
N GLY A 24 10.92 0.51 -22.22
CA GLY A 24 10.20 -0.53 -22.93
C GLY A 24 8.80 -0.10 -23.37
N GLN A 25 8.30 -0.66 -24.48
CA GLN A 25 6.93 -0.39 -24.94
C GLN A 25 5.87 -0.95 -23.99
N LYS A 26 6.18 -2.03 -23.26
CA LYS A 26 5.28 -2.65 -22.29
C LYS A 26 5.53 -2.07 -20.90
N ALA A 27 4.46 -1.56 -20.28
CA ALA A 27 4.51 -1.00 -18.94
C ALA A 27 4.20 -2.06 -17.87
N LEU A 28 5.02 -2.10 -16.82
CA LEU A 28 4.75 -2.81 -15.57
C LEU A 28 4.49 -1.76 -14.49
N VAL A 29 3.28 -1.76 -13.95
CA VAL A 29 2.86 -0.81 -12.93
C VAL A 29 2.76 -1.53 -11.59
N PHE A 30 3.55 -1.08 -10.62
CA PHE A 30 3.69 -1.69 -9.30
C PHE A 30 2.87 -0.93 -8.25
N LEU A 31 2.03 -1.67 -7.52
CA LEU A 31 1.04 -1.19 -6.57
C LEU A 31 1.41 -1.69 -5.17
N HIS A 32 1.89 -0.78 -4.32
CA HIS A 32 2.33 -1.09 -2.95
C HIS A 32 1.16 -1.30 -1.97
N GLY A 33 1.43 -1.92 -0.82
CA GLY A 33 0.47 -2.08 0.27
C GLY A 33 0.74 -1.17 1.48
N PHE A 34 0.49 -1.69 2.69
CA PHE A 34 0.69 -1.02 3.96
C PHE A 34 1.80 -1.68 4.81
N PRO A 35 2.64 -0.91 5.54
CA PRO A 35 2.94 0.51 5.38
C PRO A 35 4.07 0.66 4.35
N GLU A 36 3.75 0.43 3.08
CA GLU A 36 4.70 0.44 1.99
C GLU A 36 4.67 1.77 1.23
N ILE A 37 5.56 1.94 0.26
CA ILE A 37 5.63 3.07 -0.70
C ILE A 37 6.33 2.56 -1.98
N TRP A 38 6.48 3.40 -3.02
CA TRP A 38 7.09 3.03 -4.30
C TRP A 38 8.42 2.25 -4.15
N TYR A 39 9.23 2.63 -3.14
CA TYR A 39 10.56 2.07 -2.87
C TYR A 39 10.53 0.56 -2.57
N THR A 40 9.40 0.02 -2.10
CA THR A 40 9.19 -1.42 -1.95
C THR A 40 9.54 -2.19 -3.22
N TRP A 41 9.30 -1.59 -4.37
CA TRP A 41 9.48 -2.21 -5.68
C TRP A 41 10.85 -1.96 -6.30
N ARG A 42 11.78 -1.27 -5.62
CA ARG A 42 13.08 -0.86 -6.19
C ARG A 42 13.85 -2.00 -6.87
N HIS A 43 13.82 -3.20 -6.29
CA HIS A 43 14.50 -4.36 -6.86
C HIS A 43 13.80 -4.86 -8.13
N GLN A 44 12.47 -4.98 -8.10
CA GLN A 44 11.65 -5.43 -9.23
C GLN A 44 11.65 -4.42 -10.37
N MET A 45 11.65 -3.12 -10.07
CA MET A 45 11.75 -2.07 -11.07
C MET A 45 13.06 -2.15 -11.85
N ILE A 46 14.19 -2.32 -11.16
CA ILE A 46 15.50 -2.49 -11.81
C ILE A 46 15.53 -3.76 -12.66
N ALA A 47 15.02 -4.89 -12.13
CA ALA A 47 14.98 -6.14 -12.86
C ALA A 47 14.09 -6.06 -14.12
N ALA A 48 12.92 -5.45 -14.01
CA ALA A 48 11.99 -5.25 -15.13
C ALA A 48 12.59 -4.33 -16.21
N ALA A 49 13.22 -3.22 -15.82
CA ALA A 49 13.89 -2.34 -16.78
C ALA A 49 15.04 -3.04 -17.51
N ASN A 50 15.87 -3.83 -16.80
CA ASN A 50 16.92 -4.63 -17.41
C ASN A 50 16.38 -5.71 -18.37
N ALA A 51 15.14 -6.17 -18.14
CA ALA A 51 14.43 -7.09 -19.02
C ALA A 51 13.71 -6.38 -20.19
N GLY A 52 13.87 -5.06 -20.35
CA GLY A 52 13.32 -4.30 -21.47
C GLY A 52 11.88 -3.80 -21.29
N TYR A 53 11.39 -3.74 -20.04
CA TYR A 53 10.10 -3.15 -19.71
C TYR A 53 10.23 -1.68 -19.29
N ARG A 54 9.13 -0.94 -19.36
CA ARG A 54 8.97 0.35 -18.66
C ARG A 54 8.39 0.06 -17.28
N ALA A 55 9.21 0.20 -16.24
CA ALA A 55 8.83 -0.11 -14.85
C ALA A 55 8.39 1.17 -14.13
N ILE A 56 7.18 1.16 -13.59
CA ILE A 56 6.55 2.32 -12.94
C ILE A 56 6.03 1.89 -11.57
N ALA A 57 6.50 2.53 -10.51
CA ALA A 57 5.87 2.46 -9.20
C ALA A 57 5.38 3.85 -8.84
N PHE A 58 4.25 3.97 -8.17
CA PHE A 58 3.74 5.25 -7.69
C PHE A 58 3.37 5.13 -6.22
N ASP A 59 3.42 6.24 -5.50
CA ASP A 59 2.85 6.30 -4.16
C ASP A 59 1.34 6.52 -4.30
N PHE A 60 0.53 5.64 -3.72
CA PHE A 60 -0.92 5.90 -3.63
C PHE A 60 -1.19 7.25 -2.94
N ARG A 61 -2.36 7.85 -3.18
CA ARG A 61 -2.74 9.09 -2.51
C ARG A 61 -2.51 8.98 -0.99
N GLY A 62 -2.01 10.02 -0.37
CA GLY A 62 -1.72 10.04 1.08
C GLY A 62 -0.59 9.12 1.55
N TYR A 63 0.21 8.58 0.64
CA TYR A 63 1.46 7.86 0.94
C TYR A 63 2.67 8.63 0.41
N GLY A 64 3.80 8.48 1.11
CA GLY A 64 5.11 8.93 0.66
C GLY A 64 5.14 10.38 0.17
N LEU A 65 5.37 10.56 -1.12
CA LEU A 65 5.45 11.87 -1.77
C LEU A 65 4.17 12.30 -2.50
N SER A 66 3.12 11.47 -2.49
CA SER A 66 1.81 11.81 -3.06
C SER A 66 0.99 12.69 -2.11
N GLU A 67 0.17 13.55 -2.69
CA GLU A 67 -0.73 14.40 -1.93
C GLU A 67 -1.80 13.62 -1.17
N HIS A 68 -2.22 14.18 -0.04
CA HIS A 68 -3.38 13.68 0.68
C HIS A 68 -4.68 14.18 0.04
N PRO A 69 -5.73 13.36 -0.03
CA PRO A 69 -7.07 13.87 -0.33
C PRO A 69 -7.49 14.87 0.76
N ALA A 70 -8.33 15.83 0.37
CA ALA A 70 -8.84 16.86 1.29
C ALA A 70 -9.60 16.26 2.50
N GLU A 71 -10.33 15.16 2.28
CA GLU A 71 -11.13 14.47 3.28
C GLU A 71 -10.68 12.99 3.39
N PRO A 72 -9.52 12.72 4.00
CA PRO A 72 -8.93 11.39 4.00
C PRO A 72 -9.85 10.34 4.64
N GLU A 73 -10.62 10.68 5.67
CA GLU A 73 -11.60 9.80 6.32
C GLU A 73 -12.76 9.35 5.42
N LYS A 74 -13.01 10.03 4.29
CA LYS A 74 -14.02 9.62 3.31
C LYS A 74 -13.47 8.70 2.23
N ALA A 75 -12.15 8.55 2.16
CA ALA A 75 -11.52 7.70 1.17
C ALA A 75 -11.85 6.22 1.41
N ASN A 76 -11.98 5.50 0.30
CA ASN A 76 -12.29 4.08 0.25
C ASN A 76 -11.45 3.36 -0.81
N LEU A 77 -11.67 2.07 -0.99
CA LEU A 77 -10.88 1.26 -1.92
C LEU A 77 -11.04 1.69 -3.40
N LEU A 78 -12.20 2.19 -3.80
CA LEU A 78 -12.43 2.64 -5.18
C LEU A 78 -11.64 3.90 -5.52
N ASP A 79 -11.26 4.70 -4.53
CA ASP A 79 -10.33 5.81 -4.74
C ASP A 79 -8.97 5.32 -5.26
N LEU A 80 -8.49 4.17 -4.77
CA LEU A 80 -7.24 3.58 -5.26
C LEU A 80 -7.39 3.00 -6.67
N VAL A 81 -8.59 2.56 -7.05
CA VAL A 81 -8.92 2.13 -8.41
C VAL A 81 -8.86 3.32 -9.36
N ASP A 82 -9.49 4.43 -8.97
CA ASP A 82 -9.43 5.70 -9.71
C ASP A 82 -7.99 6.21 -9.85
N ASP A 83 -7.16 6.06 -8.82
CA ASP A 83 -5.73 6.41 -8.87
C ASP A 83 -4.99 5.61 -9.94
N VAL A 84 -5.20 4.29 -10.00
CA VAL A 84 -4.54 3.43 -11.00
C VAL A 84 -5.00 3.77 -12.41
N VAL A 85 -6.31 3.90 -12.64
CA VAL A 85 -6.83 4.24 -13.98
C VAL A 85 -6.35 5.62 -14.42
N GLY A 86 -6.43 6.60 -13.52
CA GLY A 86 -5.98 7.96 -13.79
C GLY A 86 -4.48 8.04 -14.03
N LEU A 87 -3.66 7.27 -13.31
CA LEU A 87 -2.22 7.17 -13.56
C LEU A 87 -1.94 6.66 -14.98
N LEU A 88 -2.62 5.58 -15.41
CA LEU A 88 -2.45 5.04 -16.76
C LEU A 88 -2.82 6.09 -17.82
N ASP A 89 -3.94 6.78 -17.64
CA ASP A 89 -4.38 7.84 -18.55
C ASP A 89 -3.38 9.01 -18.59
N SER A 90 -2.94 9.51 -17.44
CA SER A 90 -1.99 10.63 -17.33
C SER A 90 -0.62 10.29 -17.93
N LEU A 91 -0.20 9.02 -17.89
CA LEU A 91 1.04 8.55 -18.51
C LEU A 91 0.87 8.08 -19.96
N SER A 92 -0.34 8.23 -20.54
CA SER A 92 -0.69 7.76 -21.88
C SER A 92 -0.41 6.26 -22.10
N ILE A 93 -0.61 5.45 -21.06
CA ILE A 93 -0.44 4.01 -21.10
C ILE A 93 -1.79 3.39 -21.43
N THR A 94 -1.90 2.86 -22.65
CA THR A 94 -3.14 2.22 -23.11
C THR A 94 -3.39 0.89 -22.41
N LYS A 95 -2.33 0.13 -22.12
CA LYS A 95 -2.42 -1.20 -21.51
C LYS A 95 -1.17 -1.53 -20.70
N ALA A 96 -1.34 -2.07 -19.49
CA ALA A 96 -0.23 -2.38 -18.58
C ALA A 96 -0.36 -3.77 -17.92
N VAL A 97 0.78 -4.31 -17.48
CA VAL A 97 0.79 -5.40 -16.49
C VAL A 97 0.74 -4.76 -15.10
N LEU A 98 -0.25 -5.14 -14.29
CA LEU A 98 -0.37 -4.65 -12.92
C LEU A 98 0.25 -5.64 -11.94
N VAL A 99 1.16 -5.17 -11.09
CA VAL A 99 1.84 -5.96 -10.07
C VAL A 99 1.44 -5.42 -8.70
N GLY A 100 0.69 -6.20 -7.93
CA GLY A 100 0.16 -5.76 -6.63
C GLY A 100 0.71 -6.58 -5.48
N LYS A 101 1.03 -5.91 -4.36
CA LYS A 101 1.38 -6.54 -3.09
C LYS A 101 0.44 -6.06 -2.00
N ASP A 102 0.03 -6.98 -1.13
CA ASP A 102 -0.79 -6.65 0.05
C ASP A 102 -2.03 -5.84 -0.38
N PHE A 103 -2.25 -4.61 0.12
CA PHE A 103 -3.43 -3.83 -0.25
C PHE A 103 -3.41 -3.31 -1.68
N GLY A 104 -2.24 -3.21 -2.32
CA GLY A 104 -2.12 -2.89 -3.74
C GLY A 104 -2.73 -3.95 -4.66
N ALA A 105 -2.98 -5.18 -4.16
CA ALA A 105 -3.62 -6.23 -4.94
C ALA A 105 -5.11 -5.95 -5.21
N PHE A 106 -5.82 -5.35 -4.25
CA PHE A 106 -7.25 -5.07 -4.39
C PHE A 106 -7.59 -4.13 -5.56
N PRO A 107 -6.99 -2.92 -5.69
CA PRO A 107 -7.27 -2.08 -6.84
C PRO A 107 -6.81 -2.75 -8.15
N ALA A 108 -5.74 -3.55 -8.14
CA ALA A 108 -5.29 -4.28 -9.33
C ALA A 108 -6.37 -5.24 -9.86
N TYR A 109 -6.96 -6.05 -8.98
CA TYR A 109 -8.02 -6.98 -9.34
C TYR A 109 -9.27 -6.24 -9.85
N ILE A 110 -9.66 -5.15 -9.18
CA ILE A 110 -10.85 -4.38 -9.56
C ILE A 110 -10.63 -3.69 -10.92
N VAL A 111 -9.47 -3.09 -11.15
CA VAL A 111 -9.13 -2.48 -12.45
C VAL A 111 -9.11 -3.54 -13.55
N ALA A 112 -8.54 -4.72 -13.31
CA ALA A 112 -8.56 -5.80 -14.30
C ALA A 112 -9.99 -6.28 -14.63
N ALA A 113 -10.89 -6.27 -13.66
CA ALA A 113 -12.29 -6.66 -13.84
C ALA A 113 -13.14 -5.58 -14.54
N LEU A 114 -12.95 -4.31 -14.19
CA LEU A 114 -13.76 -3.18 -14.68
C LEU A 114 -13.19 -2.53 -15.95
N HIS A 115 -11.88 -2.60 -16.15
CA HIS A 115 -11.14 -2.01 -17.27
C HIS A 115 -10.21 -3.03 -17.95
N PRO A 116 -10.74 -4.17 -18.44
CA PRO A 116 -9.92 -5.21 -19.08
C PRO A 116 -9.21 -4.72 -20.36
N ASP A 117 -9.67 -3.61 -20.94
CA ASP A 117 -9.00 -2.91 -22.04
C ASP A 117 -7.66 -2.27 -21.62
N LYS A 118 -7.54 -1.88 -20.35
CA LYS A 118 -6.34 -1.23 -19.77
C LYS A 118 -5.35 -2.21 -19.13
N VAL A 119 -5.72 -3.49 -18.97
CA VAL A 119 -4.90 -4.47 -18.25
C VAL A 119 -4.52 -5.64 -19.14
N ASP A 120 -3.22 -5.89 -19.28
CA ASP A 120 -2.67 -7.05 -20.01
C ASP A 120 -2.64 -8.29 -19.15
N SER A 121 -2.20 -8.15 -17.90
CA SER A 121 -2.06 -9.25 -16.95
C SER A 121 -1.96 -8.69 -15.53
N VAL A 122 -2.22 -9.54 -14.55
CA VAL A 122 -2.06 -9.25 -13.12
C VAL A 122 -1.07 -10.22 -12.47
N ILE A 123 -0.19 -9.69 -11.61
CA ILE A 123 0.75 -10.47 -10.78
C ILE A 123 0.57 -10.06 -9.33
N MET A 124 0.14 -10.98 -8.46
CA MET A 124 -0.32 -10.65 -7.11
C MET A 124 0.47 -11.37 -6.03
N LEU A 125 0.89 -10.63 -5.01
CA LEU A 125 1.72 -11.10 -3.91
C LEU A 125 1.01 -10.87 -2.58
N GLY A 126 0.86 -11.93 -1.79
CA GLY A 126 0.31 -11.87 -0.42
C GLY A 126 -1.22 -12.01 -0.34
N VAL A 127 -1.98 -11.27 -1.15
CA VAL A 127 -3.46 -11.27 -1.08
C VAL A 127 -4.08 -11.98 -2.30
N PRO A 128 -4.82 -13.10 -2.10
CA PRO A 128 -5.50 -13.79 -3.19
C PRO A 128 -6.70 -13.00 -3.71
N PHE A 129 -7.18 -13.34 -4.91
CA PHE A 129 -8.45 -12.84 -5.41
C PHE A 129 -9.59 -13.34 -4.51
N MET A 130 -10.42 -12.40 -4.04
CA MET A 130 -11.54 -12.70 -3.15
C MET A 130 -12.85 -12.47 -3.90
N LEU A 131 -13.69 -13.49 -3.96
CA LEU A 131 -15.06 -13.34 -4.46
C LEU A 131 -15.89 -12.50 -3.47
N PRO A 132 -16.89 -11.74 -3.96
CA PRO A 132 -17.85 -11.07 -3.08
C PRO A 132 -18.49 -12.07 -2.11
N GLY A 133 -18.47 -11.76 -0.82
CA GLY A 133 -18.97 -12.66 0.21
C GLY A 133 -18.76 -12.13 1.63
N PRO A 134 -19.16 -12.89 2.66
CA PRO A 134 -18.92 -12.52 4.05
C PRO A 134 -17.43 -12.23 4.30
N SER A 135 -17.14 -11.09 4.91
CA SER A 135 -15.76 -10.71 5.18
C SER A 135 -15.12 -11.66 6.17
N ALA A 136 -14.00 -12.28 5.78
CA ALA A 136 -13.20 -13.14 6.66
C ALA A 136 -12.70 -12.41 7.92
N ILE A 137 -12.67 -11.07 7.87
CA ILE A 137 -12.30 -10.20 8.98
C ILE A 137 -13.24 -10.36 10.18
N GLN A 138 -14.50 -10.74 9.94
CA GLN A 138 -15.48 -10.99 11.00
C GLN A 138 -15.08 -12.14 11.95
N ASN A 139 -14.22 -13.05 11.48
CA ASN A 139 -13.76 -14.20 12.25
C ASN A 139 -12.38 -13.98 12.89
N LEU A 140 -11.78 -12.80 12.74
CA LEU A 140 -10.47 -12.52 13.33
C LEU A 140 -10.56 -12.33 14.86
N PRO A 141 -9.54 -12.76 15.63
CA PRO A 141 -9.46 -12.45 17.04
C PRO A 141 -9.53 -10.95 17.30
N LYS A 142 -10.19 -10.54 18.40
CA LYS A 142 -10.31 -9.12 18.80
C LYS A 142 -8.95 -8.42 18.94
N GLY A 143 -7.91 -9.18 19.32
CA GLY A 143 -6.54 -8.71 19.46
C GLY A 143 -5.79 -8.48 18.14
N SER A 144 -6.32 -8.96 17.02
CA SER A 144 -5.65 -8.84 15.73
C SER A 144 -5.48 -7.39 15.29
N TYR A 145 -4.38 -7.10 14.60
CA TYR A 145 -4.07 -5.75 14.10
C TYR A 145 -5.18 -5.19 13.19
N VAL A 146 -5.80 -6.03 12.35
CA VAL A 146 -6.91 -5.61 11.46
C VAL A 146 -8.09 -5.06 12.26
N ILE A 147 -8.44 -5.70 13.38
CA ILE A 147 -9.55 -5.26 14.24
C ILE A 147 -9.14 -4.03 15.06
N LYS A 148 -7.91 -3.98 15.59
CA LYS A 148 -7.44 -2.83 16.38
C LYS A 148 -7.30 -1.55 15.55
N TRP A 149 -6.86 -1.66 14.29
CA TRP A 149 -6.66 -0.49 13.42
C TRP A 149 -7.95 0.01 12.75
N GLN A 150 -9.05 -0.74 12.86
CA GLN A 150 -10.39 -0.32 12.42
C GLN A 150 -11.00 0.82 13.24
N GLU A 151 -10.57 1.01 14.49
CA GLU A 151 -11.05 2.08 15.36
C GLU A 151 -10.31 3.39 15.01
N PRO A 152 -11.01 4.43 14.51
CA PRO A 152 -10.37 5.70 14.20
C PRO A 152 -9.70 6.31 15.42
N GLY A 153 -8.46 6.75 15.28
CA GLY A 153 -7.67 7.36 16.35
C GLY A 153 -6.92 6.37 17.24
N ARG A 154 -7.28 5.08 17.26
CA ARG A 154 -6.61 4.08 18.11
C ARG A 154 -5.20 3.78 17.63
N ALA A 155 -5.06 3.41 16.35
CA ALA A 155 -3.76 3.14 15.75
C ALA A 155 -2.87 4.40 15.70
N GLU A 156 -3.47 5.57 15.44
CA GLU A 156 -2.75 6.84 15.50
C GLU A 156 -2.23 7.15 16.90
N ALA A 157 -3.02 6.90 17.95
CA ALA A 157 -2.58 7.05 19.32
C ALA A 157 -1.47 6.04 19.69
N ASP A 158 -1.61 4.79 19.23
CA ASP A 158 -0.60 3.74 19.43
C ASP A 158 0.74 4.11 18.75
N PHE A 159 0.68 4.50 17.48
CA PHE A 159 1.85 4.88 16.68
C PHE A 159 2.46 6.19 17.19
N GLY A 160 1.64 7.13 17.65
CA GLY A 160 2.06 8.42 18.19
C GLY A 160 2.88 8.34 19.48
N ARG A 161 3.02 7.15 20.09
CA ARG A 161 3.95 6.90 21.20
C ARG A 161 5.41 6.83 20.76
N PHE A 162 5.67 6.74 19.45
CA PHE A 162 6.99 6.50 18.87
C PHE A 162 7.29 7.49 17.74
N ASP A 163 8.58 7.69 17.44
CA ASP A 163 8.97 8.35 16.19
C ASP A 163 8.65 7.46 14.97
N VAL A 164 8.56 8.07 13.79
CA VAL A 164 8.18 7.38 12.55
C VAL A 164 9.12 6.23 12.22
N LYS A 165 10.43 6.39 12.41
CA LYS A 165 11.42 5.34 12.13
C LYS A 165 11.19 4.13 13.03
N SER A 166 10.87 4.35 14.30
CA SER A 166 10.52 3.30 15.26
C SER A 166 9.21 2.61 14.87
N VAL A 167 8.17 3.34 14.45
CA VAL A 167 6.91 2.74 13.95
C VAL A 167 7.17 1.80 12.76
N ILE A 168 7.93 2.25 11.76
CA ILE A 168 8.27 1.43 10.58
C ILE A 168 9.11 0.21 10.99
N ARG A 169 10.14 0.39 11.83
CA ARG A 169 10.94 -0.75 12.35
C ARG A 169 10.04 -1.79 13.01
N ASN A 170 9.18 -1.35 13.92
CA ASN A 170 8.33 -2.26 14.69
C ASN A 170 7.40 -3.05 13.77
N ILE A 171 6.77 -2.39 12.78
CA ILE A 171 5.90 -3.07 11.82
C ILE A 171 6.70 -4.05 10.96
N TYR A 172 7.80 -3.64 10.35
CA TYR A 172 8.58 -4.54 9.50
C TYR A 172 9.14 -5.74 10.27
N THR A 173 9.51 -5.56 11.54
CA THR A 173 9.95 -6.67 12.40
C THR A 173 8.77 -7.59 12.76
N LEU A 174 7.67 -7.05 13.30
CA LEU A 174 6.50 -7.83 13.74
C LEU A 174 5.87 -8.65 12.60
N PHE A 175 5.77 -8.07 11.41
CA PHE A 175 5.08 -8.68 10.27
C PHE A 175 6.03 -9.44 9.32
N SER A 176 7.29 -9.63 9.70
CA SER A 176 8.22 -10.52 9.00
C SER A 176 8.17 -11.98 9.48
N GLY A 177 7.47 -12.23 10.59
CA GLY A 177 7.24 -13.58 11.12
C GLY A 177 6.13 -14.35 10.40
N SER A 178 5.95 -15.62 10.76
CA SER A 178 4.88 -16.48 10.23
C SER A 178 3.53 -16.31 10.92
N GLU A 179 3.53 -15.73 12.12
CA GLU A 179 2.34 -15.58 12.96
C GLU A 179 1.73 -14.18 12.81
N ILE A 180 0.39 -14.12 12.82
CA ILE A 180 -0.32 -12.85 12.84
C ILE A 180 -0.18 -12.22 14.23
N PRO A 181 0.25 -10.95 14.36
CA PRO A 181 0.28 -10.28 15.65
C PRO A 181 -1.12 -10.16 16.26
N ILE A 182 -1.29 -10.73 17.47
CA ILE A 182 -2.53 -10.68 18.25
C ILE A 182 -2.19 -10.11 19.63
N ALA A 183 -2.64 -8.89 19.89
CA ALA A 183 -2.44 -8.22 21.19
C ALA A 183 -3.50 -8.66 22.22
N GLY A 184 -3.10 -8.71 23.49
CA GLY A 184 -4.04 -8.94 24.59
C GLY A 184 -5.05 -7.80 24.77
N ASP A 185 -6.03 -8.00 25.65
CA ASP A 185 -7.14 -7.05 25.85
C ASP A 185 -6.67 -5.64 26.26
N ASN A 186 -5.59 -5.57 27.05
CA ASN A 186 -4.99 -4.32 27.55
C ASN A 186 -3.69 -3.91 26.83
N GLN A 187 -3.43 -4.48 25.64
CA GLN A 187 -2.24 -4.18 24.85
C GLN A 187 -2.64 -3.60 23.49
N GLU A 188 -1.80 -2.73 22.94
CA GLU A 188 -1.85 -2.33 21.53
C GLU A 188 -0.83 -3.13 20.70
N ILE A 189 -0.87 -2.98 19.37
CA ILE A 189 -0.02 -3.79 18.48
C ILE A 189 1.45 -3.45 18.68
N MET A 190 1.79 -2.18 18.90
CA MET A 190 3.19 -1.79 19.16
C MET A 190 3.73 -2.31 20.49
N ASP A 191 2.87 -2.74 21.43
CA ASP A 191 3.33 -3.36 22.69
C ASP A 191 3.89 -4.77 22.49
N LEU A 192 3.64 -5.39 21.33
CA LEU A 192 4.15 -6.72 21.00
C LEU A 192 5.59 -6.69 20.51
N TYR A 193 6.12 -5.51 20.19
CA TYR A 193 7.47 -5.37 19.67
C TYR A 193 8.52 -5.60 20.75
N ASP A 194 9.45 -6.53 20.49
CA ASP A 194 10.64 -6.75 21.32
C ASP A 194 11.82 -5.95 20.75
N PRO A 195 12.33 -4.93 21.48
CA PRO A 195 13.42 -4.06 21.02
C PRO A 195 14.76 -4.78 20.84
N THR A 196 14.90 -6.01 21.35
CA THR A 196 16.09 -6.84 21.13
C THR A 196 16.05 -7.59 19.80
N THR A 197 14.91 -7.60 19.12
CA THR A 197 14.76 -8.26 17.82
C THR A 197 15.49 -7.46 16.74
N PRO A 198 16.46 -8.05 16.02
CA PRO A 198 17.14 -7.36 14.94
C PRO A 198 16.20 -7.10 13.75
N LEU A 199 16.58 -6.16 12.87
CA LEU A 199 15.89 -6.02 11.58
C LEU A 199 15.98 -7.33 10.77
N PRO A 200 14.95 -7.66 9.97
CA PRO A 200 15.02 -8.77 9.03
C PRO A 200 16.23 -8.64 8.11
N PRO A 201 16.90 -9.75 7.72
CA PRO A 201 18.16 -9.69 6.97
C PRO A 201 18.04 -9.04 5.58
N TRP A 202 16.83 -8.91 5.04
CA TRP A 202 16.52 -8.25 3.76
C TRP A 202 16.15 -6.76 3.91
N PHE A 203 16.08 -6.24 5.14
CA PHE A 203 15.67 -4.87 5.44
C PHE A 203 16.78 -4.13 6.18
N SER A 204 17.55 -3.33 5.44
CA SER A 204 18.71 -2.61 5.98
C SER A 204 18.31 -1.35 6.78
N GLU A 205 19.26 -0.80 7.55
CA GLU A 205 19.08 0.51 8.19
C GLU A 205 18.88 1.66 7.19
N GLU A 206 19.46 1.55 5.99
CA GLU A 206 19.27 2.51 4.90
C GLU A 206 17.87 2.42 4.32
N ASP A 207 17.35 1.20 4.13
CA ASP A 207 15.97 1.00 3.72
C ASP A 207 15.02 1.58 4.76
N LEU A 208 15.23 1.25 6.04
CA LEU A 208 14.43 1.78 7.15
C LEU A 208 14.45 3.31 7.19
N ALA A 209 15.61 3.94 7.02
CA ALA A 209 15.73 5.39 6.95
C ALA A 209 14.94 5.97 5.76
N THR A 210 14.97 5.30 4.61
CA THR A 210 14.22 5.70 3.42
C THR A 210 12.71 5.69 3.68
N TYR A 211 12.17 4.57 4.18
CA TYR A 211 10.75 4.49 4.54
C TYR A 211 10.38 5.53 5.60
N ALA A 212 11.20 5.69 6.64
CA ALA A 212 10.95 6.67 7.69
C ALA A 212 10.81 8.08 7.12
N SER A 213 11.75 8.51 6.27
CA SER A 213 11.72 9.86 5.67
C SER A 213 10.48 10.12 4.80
N LEU A 214 9.94 9.09 4.16
CA LEU A 214 8.74 9.19 3.32
C LEU A 214 7.46 9.20 4.16
N TYR A 215 7.43 8.43 5.24
CA TYR A 215 6.33 8.44 6.21
C TYR A 215 6.37 9.64 7.17
N GLU A 216 7.51 10.30 7.38
CA GLU A 216 7.59 11.57 8.10
C GLU A 216 6.85 12.68 7.34
N LYS A 217 6.79 12.59 6.01
CA LYS A 217 6.06 13.55 5.16
C LYS A 217 4.56 13.27 5.12
N SER A 218 4.19 12.01 4.91
CA SER A 218 2.79 11.59 4.71
C SER A 218 2.07 11.21 5.99
N GLY A 219 2.80 10.79 7.02
CA GLY A 219 2.23 10.16 8.21
C GLY A 219 1.47 8.87 7.89
N PHE A 220 0.71 8.38 8.87
CA PHE A 220 0.00 7.09 8.76
C PHE A 220 -1.51 7.22 8.61
N ARG A 221 -2.06 8.43 8.69
CA ARG A 221 -3.53 8.63 8.78
C ARG A 221 -4.26 8.06 7.57
N PHE A 222 -3.82 8.37 6.36
CA PHE A 222 -4.45 7.83 5.15
C PHE A 222 -4.17 6.32 5.01
N ALA A 223 -2.93 5.91 5.27
CA ALA A 223 -2.50 4.53 5.22
C ALA A 223 -3.29 3.61 6.20
N LEU A 224 -3.78 4.17 7.31
CA LEU A 224 -4.67 3.47 8.24
C LEU A 224 -6.14 3.49 7.79
N GLN A 225 -6.57 4.51 7.05
CA GLN A 225 -7.94 4.62 6.55
C GLN A 225 -8.22 3.60 5.46
N VAL A 226 -7.51 3.72 4.33
CA VAL A 226 -7.56 2.74 3.25
C VAL A 226 -6.28 1.94 3.43
N PRO A 227 -6.37 0.84 4.18
CA PRO A 227 -7.38 -0.19 3.94
C PRO A 227 -8.20 -0.64 5.15
N TYR A 228 -7.85 -0.28 6.38
CA TYR A 228 -8.43 -0.96 7.54
C TYR A 228 -9.85 -0.52 7.84
N ARG A 229 -10.25 0.69 7.46
CA ARG A 229 -11.51 1.32 7.94
C ARG A 229 -12.63 1.31 6.91
N PHE A 230 -12.32 1.16 5.63
CA PHE A 230 -13.35 1.05 4.58
C PHE A 230 -14.18 -0.24 4.69
N LEU A 231 -13.65 -1.27 5.35
CA LEU A 231 -14.30 -2.56 5.56
C LEU A 231 -15.52 -2.51 6.49
N LYS A 232 -15.78 -1.36 7.14
CA LYS A 232 -17.01 -1.09 7.91
C LYS A 232 -18.23 -0.81 7.03
N LEU A 233 -18.22 -1.18 5.75
CA LEU A 233 -19.43 -1.20 4.95
C LEU A 233 -20.44 -2.14 5.62
N LYS A 234 -21.45 -1.51 6.26
CA LYS A 234 -22.69 -2.15 6.63
C LYS A 234 -23.13 -3.02 5.46
N SER A 235 -23.66 -4.20 5.78
CA SER A 235 -24.18 -5.24 4.88
C SER A 235 -25.38 -4.79 4.03
N SER A 236 -25.28 -3.64 3.37
CA SER A 236 -26.29 -3.03 2.53
C SER A 236 -25.61 -2.42 1.31
N VAL A 237 -24.88 -3.23 0.56
CA VAL A 237 -24.78 -3.01 -0.88
C VAL A 237 -25.71 -4.03 -1.50
N SER A 238 -26.95 -3.60 -1.76
CA SER A 238 -27.77 -4.27 -2.76
C SER A 238 -27.04 -4.08 -4.08
N MET A 239 -26.36 -5.13 -4.54
CA MET A 239 -25.99 -5.21 -5.95
C MET A 239 -27.29 -5.43 -6.74
N LEU A 240 -27.86 -4.33 -7.25
CA LEU A 240 -28.59 -4.22 -8.51
C LEU A 240 -28.54 -2.75 -8.95
#